data_AF-A0A662KQ56-F1
#
_entry.id   AF-A0A662KQ56-F1
#
_cell.length_a   1.000
_cell.length_b   1.000
_cell.length_c   1.000
_cell.angle_alpha   90.00
_cell.angle_beta   90.00
_cell.angle_gamma   90.00
#
_symmetry.space_group_name_H-M   'P 1'
#
loop_
_entity.id
_entity.type
_entity.pdbx_description
1 polymer ?
#
loop_
_entity_poly.entity_id
_entity_poly.type
_entity_poly.pdbx_seq_one_letter_code
_entity_poly.pdbx_strand_id
1 'polypeptide(L)'
;MKKAYVAIAIMIALAPLFAWAADKVGYSEPLENAAEETGAGEGESIFSGIFPDYSVPGLNPYISAFITGIIGSVIILAIAFAAKKLSKNGN
;
A
#
# COMPACT_ATOMS: atom_id res chain seq x y z
N MET A 1 1.63 -22.57 2.64
CA MET A 1 1.11 -21.72 3.74
C MET A 1 2.22 -20.97 4.47
N LYS A 2 3.08 -21.61 5.28
CA LYS A 2 4.12 -20.88 6.06
C LYS A 2 5.08 -20.04 5.19
N LYS A 3 5.51 -20.58 4.04
CA LYS A 3 6.37 -19.86 3.07
C LYS A 3 5.74 -18.57 2.53
N ALA A 4 4.42 -18.54 2.34
CA ALA A 4 3.72 -17.37 1.82
C ALA A 4 3.68 -16.24 2.86
N TYR A 5 3.43 -16.55 4.13
CA TYR A 5 3.49 -15.54 5.19
C TYR A 5 4.90 -14.97 5.38
N VAL A 6 5.93 -15.80 5.25
CA VAL A 6 7.33 -15.34 5.25
C VAL A 6 7.59 -14.42 4.07
N ALA A 7 7.12 -14.76 2.86
CA ALA A 7 7.27 -13.89 1.69
C ALA A 7 6.55 -12.54 1.89
N ILE A 8 5.31 -12.54 2.41
CA ILE A 8 4.57 -11.31 2.73
C ILE A 8 5.36 -10.46 3.74
N ALA A 9 5.85 -11.07 4.82
CA ALA A 9 6.65 -10.36 5.82
C ALA A 9 7.93 -9.75 5.23
N ILE A 10 8.62 -10.47 4.35
CA ILE A 10 9.79 -9.97 3.64
C ILE A 10 9.42 -8.78 2.74
N MET A 11 8.34 -8.89 1.97
CA MET A 11 7.89 -7.78 1.10
C MET A 11 7.53 -6.52 1.90
N ILE A 12 6.82 -6.67 3.02
CA ILE A 12 6.50 -5.57 3.93
C ILE A 12 7.78 -4.95 4.50
N ALA A 13 8.75 -5.77 4.93
CA ALA A 13 10.01 -5.28 5.47
C ALA A 13 10.87 -4.56 4.41
N LEU A 14 10.77 -4.95 3.14
CA LEU A 14 11.46 -4.30 2.03
C LEU A 14 10.76 -3.02 1.54
N ALA A 15 9.47 -2.82 1.82
CA ALA A 15 8.72 -1.66 1.33
C ALA A 15 9.37 -0.30 1.69
N PRO A 16 9.85 -0.05 2.93
CA PRO A 16 10.55 1.19 3.27
C PRO A 16 11.84 1.39 2.48
N LEU A 17 12.54 0.29 2.18
CA LEU A 17 13.78 0.33 1.39
C LEU A 17 13.48 0.74 -0.06
N PHE A 18 12.40 0.23 -0.64
CA PHE A 18 11.96 0.64 -1.98
C PHE A 18 11.49 2.09 -2.02
N ALA A 19 10.73 2.54 -1.02
CA ALA A 19 10.32 3.93 -0.91
C ALA A 19 11.52 4.88 -0.80
N TRP A 20 12.52 4.52 0.00
CA TRP A 20 13.78 5.27 0.09
C TRP A 20 14.57 5.24 -1.22
N ALA A 21 14.67 4.10 -1.89
CA ALA A 21 15.40 3.99 -3.15
C ALA A 21 14.74 4.82 -4.26
N ALA A 22 13.41 4.82 -4.33
CA ALA A 22 12.63 5.63 -5.27
C ALA A 22 12.90 7.12 -5.09
N ASP A 23 12.87 7.60 -3.84
CA ASP A 23 13.21 8.98 -3.50
C ASP A 23 14.66 9.33 -3.90
N LYS A 24 15.62 8.41 -3.70
CA LYS A 24 17.02 8.64 -4.08
C LYS A 24 17.27 8.77 -5.57
N VAL A 25 16.46 8.14 -6.40
CA VAL A 25 16.60 8.23 -7.86
C VAL A 25 15.67 9.29 -8.47
N GLY A 26 14.90 10.01 -7.64
CA GLY A 26 13.89 10.96 -8.11
C GLY A 26 12.82 10.27 -8.97
N TYR A 27 12.41 9.07 -8.57
CA TYR A 27 11.35 8.36 -9.27
C TYR A 27 10.02 9.08 -9.07
N SER A 28 9.37 9.42 -10.18
CA SER A 28 7.97 9.85 -10.24
C SER A 28 7.16 8.82 -11.01
N GLU A 29 5.92 8.60 -10.60
CA GLU A 29 5.08 7.58 -11.24
C GLU A 29 4.77 7.95 -12.70
N PRO A 30 4.80 6.99 -13.66
CA PRO A 30 4.51 7.28 -15.06
C PRO A 30 3.14 7.95 -15.29
N LEU A 31 2.16 7.59 -14.47
CA LEU A 31 0.82 8.19 -14.51
C LEU A 31 0.83 9.65 -14.05
N GLU A 32 1.63 9.97 -13.03
CA GLU A 32 1.77 11.33 -12.52
C GLU A 32 2.46 12.23 -13.54
N ASN A 33 3.55 11.76 -14.17
CA ASN A 33 4.21 12.49 -15.25
C ASN A 33 3.26 12.78 -16.42
N ALA A 34 2.47 11.78 -16.84
CA ALA A 34 1.50 11.97 -17.92
C ALA A 34 0.37 12.95 -17.54
N ALA A 35 -0.04 12.95 -16.28
CA ALA A 35 -1.02 13.89 -15.76
C ALA A 35 -0.47 15.33 -15.77
N GLU A 36 0.77 15.53 -15.33
CA GLU A 36 1.44 16.83 -15.38
C GLU A 36 1.57 17.35 -16.83
N GLU A 37 2.02 16.51 -17.77
CA GLU A 37 2.18 16.87 -19.19
C GLU A 37 0.86 17.31 -19.83
N THR A 38 -0.27 16.77 -19.38
CA THR A 38 -1.61 17.08 -19.91
C THR A 38 -2.31 18.19 -19.14
N GLY A 39 -1.68 18.75 -18.10
CA GLY A 39 -2.28 19.75 -17.21
C GLY A 39 -3.37 19.17 -16.30
N ALA A 40 -3.44 17.85 -16.18
CA ALA A 40 -4.36 17.10 -15.33
C ALA A 40 -3.67 16.58 -14.05
N GLY A 41 -2.57 17.22 -13.63
CA GLY A 41 -1.83 16.87 -12.41
C GLY A 41 -2.72 16.84 -11.17
N GLU A 42 -2.25 16.16 -10.13
CA GLU A 42 -3.02 15.96 -8.91
C GLU A 42 -3.39 17.30 -8.27
N GLY A 43 -4.70 17.53 -8.13
CA GLY A 43 -5.25 18.68 -7.41
C GLY A 43 -5.64 18.31 -5.98
N GLU A 44 -5.99 19.31 -5.16
CA GLU A 44 -6.56 19.04 -3.83
C GLU A 44 -7.84 18.19 -3.97
N SER A 45 -7.75 16.94 -3.51
CA SER A 45 -8.90 16.05 -3.51
C SER A 45 -9.93 16.50 -2.48
N ILE A 46 -11.19 16.61 -2.90
CA ILE A 46 -12.34 16.80 -2.01
C ILE A 46 -12.59 15.61 -1.07
N PHE A 47 -11.93 14.48 -1.33
CA PHE A 47 -12.03 13.27 -0.54
C PHE A 47 -10.63 12.76 -0.18
N SER A 48 -10.32 12.70 1.11
CA SER A 48 -9.09 12.10 1.62
C SER A 48 -9.44 10.83 2.40
N GLY A 49 -8.80 9.72 2.03
CA GLY A 49 -8.95 8.45 2.74
C GLY A 49 -8.26 8.47 4.11
N ILE A 50 -8.40 7.38 4.86
CA ILE A 50 -7.69 7.21 6.15
C ILE A 50 -6.16 7.15 5.93
N PHE A 51 -5.75 6.63 4.78
CA PHE A 51 -4.35 6.56 4.33
C PHE A 51 -4.22 7.21 2.94
N PRO A 52 -4.21 8.55 2.86
CA PRO A 52 -4.05 9.25 1.57
C PRO A 52 -2.71 8.85 0.95
N ASP A 53 -2.72 8.45 -0.32
CA ASP A 53 -1.54 8.00 -1.06
C ASP A 53 -0.71 6.95 -0.30
N TYR A 54 -1.41 6.06 0.39
CA TYR A 54 -0.83 5.00 1.25
C TYR A 54 0.08 5.54 2.38
N SER A 55 -0.09 6.83 2.72
CA SER A 55 0.63 7.53 3.78
C SER A 55 -0.16 7.56 5.08
N VAL A 56 0.55 7.54 6.21
CA VAL A 56 -0.04 7.72 7.53
C VAL A 56 0.17 9.19 7.94
N PRO A 57 -0.90 9.97 8.17
CA PRO A 57 -0.76 11.37 8.55
C PRO A 57 0.16 11.55 9.77
N GLY A 58 1.12 12.47 9.65
CA GLY A 58 2.09 12.76 10.71
C GLY A 58 3.30 11.81 10.77
N LEU A 59 3.40 10.82 9.88
CA LEU A 59 4.57 9.95 9.77
C LEU A 59 5.33 10.19 8.46
N ASN A 60 6.62 9.85 8.45
CA ASN A 60 7.41 9.92 7.22
C ASN A 60 6.98 8.81 6.22
N PRO A 61 7.30 8.96 4.92
CA PRO A 61 6.87 8.02 3.88
C PRO A 61 7.36 6.59 4.10
N TYR A 62 8.56 6.41 4.63
CA TYR A 62 9.16 5.08 4.83
C TYR A 62 8.45 4.28 5.92
N ILE A 63 8.16 4.92 7.06
CA ILE A 63 7.41 4.32 8.16
C ILE A 63 5.95 4.09 7.72
N SER A 64 5.40 5.03 6.97
CA SER A 64 4.05 4.91 6.42
C SER A 64 3.92 3.69 5.52
N ALA A 65 4.83 3.49 4.57
CA ALA A 65 4.86 2.31 3.69
C ALA A 65 4.91 0.98 4.45
N PHE A 66 5.67 0.92 5.55
CA PHE A 66 5.69 -0.26 6.42
C PHE A 66 4.34 -0.51 7.09
N ILE A 67 3.78 0.52 7.72
CA ILE A 67 2.53 0.42 8.48
C ILE A 67 1.35 0.09 7.57
N THR A 68 1.19 0.81 6.45
CA THR A 68 0.10 0.56 5.51
C THR A 68 0.26 -0.79 4.81
N GLY A 69 1.50 -1.24 4.56
CA GLY A 69 1.80 -2.60 4.11
C GLY A 69 1.31 -3.69 5.09
N ILE A 70 1.52 -3.51 6.40
CA ILE A 70 0.98 -4.41 7.43
C ILE A 70 -0.55 -4.38 7.42
N ILE A 71 -1.13 -3.18 7.52
CA ILE A 71 -2.59 -3.00 7.66
C ILE A 71 -3.31 -3.58 6.44
N GLY A 72 -2.90 -3.23 5.23
CA GLY A 72 -3.48 -3.77 4.00
C GLY A 72 -3.37 -5.29 3.92
N SER A 73 -2.20 -5.84 4.25
CA SER A 73 -1.99 -7.30 4.26
C SER A 73 -2.91 -8.01 5.27
N VAL A 74 -3.05 -7.46 6.47
CA VAL A 74 -3.94 -8.01 7.51
C VAL A 74 -5.40 -7.96 7.07
N ILE A 75 -5.85 -6.84 6.49
CA ILE A 75 -7.21 -6.68 5.98
C ILE A 75 -7.51 -7.73 4.91
N ILE A 76 -6.64 -7.88 3.91
CA ILE A 76 -6.84 -8.85 2.84
C ILE A 76 -6.86 -10.29 3.36
N LEU A 77 -5.94 -10.64 4.27
CA LEU A 77 -5.91 -11.97 4.89
C LEU A 77 -7.16 -12.23 5.73
N ALA A 78 -7.66 -11.24 6.46
CA ALA A 78 -8.88 -11.34 7.24
C ALA A 78 -10.11 -11.55 6.35
N ILE A 79 -10.22 -10.81 5.24
CA ILE A 79 -11.29 -10.97 4.25
C ILE A 79 -11.25 -12.37 3.63
N ALA A 80 -10.07 -12.83 3.20
CA ALA A 80 -9.91 -14.16 2.63
C ALA A 80 -10.29 -15.27 3.63
N PHE A 81 -9.92 -15.10 4.90
CA PHE A 81 -10.32 -16.02 5.97
C PHE A 81 -11.83 -16.01 6.22
N ALA A 82 -12.45 -14.83 6.27
CA ALA A 82 -13.89 -14.68 6.44
C ALA A 82 -14.65 -15.33 5.27
N ALA A 83 -14.24 -15.07 4.03
CA ALA A 83 -14.82 -15.68 2.83
C ALA A 83 -14.75 -17.22 2.88
N LYS A 84 -13.59 -17.77 3.27
CA LYS A 84 -13.42 -19.22 3.46
C LYS A 84 -14.35 -19.77 4.54
N LYS A 85 -14.50 -19.07 5.66
CA LYS A 85 -15.36 -19.50 6.77
C LYS A 85 -16.83 -19.51 6.35
N LEU A 86 -17.29 -18.48 5.64
CA LEU A 86 -18.66 -18.39 5.13
C LEU A 86 -18.95 -19.46 4.09
N SER A 87 -18.03 -19.73 3.17
CA SER A 87 -18.16 -20.82 2.19
C SER A 87 -18.27 -22.19 2.85
N LYS A 88 -17.54 -22.44 3.95
CA LYS A 88 -17.61 -23.72 4.68
C LYS A 88 -18.93 -23.89 5.44
N ASN A 89 -19.55 -22.82 5.90
CA ASN A 89 -20.83 -22.86 6.64
C ASN A 89 -22.07 -22.94 5.72
N GLY A 90 -21.91 -22.74 4.41
CA GLY A 90 -23.00 -22.83 3.43
C GLY A 90 -23.18 -24.20 2.79
N ASN A 91 -22.39 -25.21 3.20
CA ASN A 91 -22.50 -26.62 2.79
C ASN A 91 -22.95 -27.49 3.96
#